data_AF-A0A7X7Z3K7-F1
#
_entry.id   AF-A0A7X7Z3K7-F1
#
_cell.length_a   1.000
_cell.length_b   1.000
_cell.length_c   1.000
_cell.angle_alpha   90.00
_cell.angle_beta   90.00
_cell.angle_gamma   90.00
#
_symmetry.space_group_name_H-M   'P 1'
#
loop_
_entity.id
_entity.type
_entity.pdbx_description
1 polymer ?
#
loop_
_entity_poly.entity_id
_entity_poly.type
_entity_poly.pdbx_seq_one_letter_code
_entity_poly.pdbx_strand_id
1 'polypeptide(L)'
;MVIDFYHDYINHLRDRLLAMGYTINSNQRDIDIELMYFNALKTRIFPKQRIVLIAKNFIQPPKYEEAIQCILNRAEQGLDLSPYQTTNIRKLAKKDLLLFDWGIHHFHLGEILENYGFIKRTDNLLFAYVTDTHFCAITIGDHKSFNLISLLEEMHSNWPELLSKFILEVESCGKTPSKEELGRARKAGLQPIITLSDDTTYFPIGGGIQTSGDSSDAVMHMNHFRNELKQRESEVRDNESSYLKTAMKNGWQPGQRIQIHLVFDKNNPFLKFQCFQLDWS
;
A
#
# COMPACT_ATOMS: atom_id res chain seq x y z
N MET A 1 5.55 -10.07 -35.27
CA MET A 1 4.80 -9.16 -34.38
C MET A 1 5.72 -8.60 -33.29
N VAL A 2 5.46 -7.40 -32.77
CA VAL A 2 6.20 -6.77 -31.66
C VAL A 2 5.27 -6.62 -30.46
N ILE A 3 5.71 -7.07 -29.29
CA ILE A 3 4.94 -7.05 -28.02
C ILE A 3 5.92 -6.80 -26.88
N ASP A 4 5.61 -5.81 -26.04
CA ASP A 4 6.30 -5.52 -24.78
C ASP A 4 5.31 -4.92 -23.77
N PHE A 5 4.46 -5.78 -23.21
CA PHE A 5 3.44 -5.41 -22.24
C PHE A 5 4.05 -4.94 -20.91
N TYR A 6 5.26 -5.41 -20.59
CA TYR A 6 5.96 -4.92 -19.41
C TYR A 6 6.34 -3.45 -19.58
N HIS A 7 6.85 -3.03 -20.74
CA HIS A 7 7.14 -1.63 -21.01
C HIS A 7 5.88 -0.75 -20.94
N ASP A 8 4.77 -1.18 -21.56
CA ASP A 8 3.49 -0.47 -21.50
C ASP A 8 2.98 -0.32 -20.06
N TYR A 9 3.07 -1.40 -19.27
CA TYR A 9 2.70 -1.39 -17.86
C TYR A 9 3.54 -0.42 -17.03
N ILE A 10 4.86 -0.42 -17.22
CA ILE A 10 5.74 0.49 -16.46
C ILE A 10 5.44 1.96 -16.81
N ASN A 11 5.20 2.28 -18.08
CA ASN A 11 4.80 3.63 -18.48
C ASN A 11 3.48 4.03 -17.82
N HIS A 12 2.50 3.11 -17.79
CA HIS A 12 1.25 3.33 -17.06
C HIS A 12 1.51 3.62 -15.57
N LEU A 13 2.35 2.83 -14.89
CA LEU A 13 2.66 3.06 -13.49
C LEU A 13 3.36 4.40 -13.25
N ARG A 14 4.26 4.83 -14.15
CA ARG A 14 4.89 6.16 -14.09
C ARG A 14 3.82 7.26 -14.15
N ASP A 15 2.90 7.19 -15.10
CA ASP A 15 1.80 8.15 -15.22
C ASP A 15 0.93 8.18 -13.96
N ARG A 16 0.63 7.01 -13.38
CA ARG A 16 -0.16 6.91 -12.15
C ARG A 16 0.56 7.54 -10.96
N LEU A 17 1.86 7.27 -10.79
CA LEU A 17 2.67 7.88 -9.73
C LEU A 17 2.75 9.42 -9.87
N LEU A 18 2.94 9.93 -11.09
CA LEU A 18 2.93 11.37 -11.37
C LEU A 18 1.56 11.99 -11.05
N ALA A 19 0.46 11.35 -11.48
CA ALA A 19 -0.90 11.79 -11.18
C ALA A 19 -1.22 11.77 -9.67
N MET A 20 -0.54 10.90 -8.91
CA MET A 20 -0.62 10.84 -7.45
C MET A 20 0.19 11.94 -6.74
N GLY A 21 0.94 12.77 -7.48
CA GLY A 21 1.74 13.88 -6.96
C GLY A 21 3.17 13.50 -6.55
N TYR A 22 3.66 12.34 -6.99
CA TYR A 22 5.04 11.92 -6.78
C TYR A 22 5.97 12.46 -7.87
N THR A 23 7.23 12.65 -7.53
CA THR A 23 8.31 12.93 -8.48
C THR A 23 9.06 11.64 -8.79
N ILE A 24 9.33 11.39 -10.08
CA ILE A 24 10.06 10.20 -10.54
C ILE A 24 11.31 10.66 -11.28
N ASN A 25 12.46 10.07 -10.97
CA ASN A 25 13.70 10.34 -11.71
C ASN A 25 13.66 9.64 -13.08
N SER A 26 14.16 10.29 -14.13
CA SER A 26 14.18 9.72 -15.48
C SER A 26 15.02 8.44 -15.59
N ASN A 27 15.99 8.24 -14.70
CA ASN A 27 16.85 7.06 -14.63
C ASN A 27 16.35 5.99 -13.64
N GLN A 28 15.15 6.13 -13.09
CA GLN A 28 14.60 5.16 -12.15
C GLN A 28 14.38 3.81 -12.85
N ARG A 29 14.91 2.72 -12.28
CA ARG A 29 14.74 1.37 -12.83
C ARG A 29 13.29 0.95 -12.77
N ASP A 30 12.86 0.17 -13.75
CA ASP A 30 11.46 -0.28 -13.86
C ASP A 30 10.99 -1.09 -12.64
N ILE A 31 11.84 -1.97 -12.12
CA ILE A 31 11.58 -2.71 -10.86
C ILE A 31 11.27 -1.78 -9.69
N ASP A 32 11.96 -0.64 -9.62
CA ASP A 32 11.73 0.31 -8.54
C ASP A 32 10.38 1.02 -8.75
N ILE A 33 10.00 1.33 -9.99
CA ILE A 33 8.69 1.95 -10.30
C ILE A 33 7.53 1.09 -9.79
N GLU A 34 7.57 -0.22 -10.01
CA GLU A 34 6.51 -1.13 -9.53
C GLU A 34 6.41 -1.14 -8.01
N LEU A 35 7.54 -1.31 -7.33
CA LEU A 35 7.58 -1.32 -5.86
C LEU A 35 7.15 0.03 -5.28
N MET A 36 7.62 1.13 -5.87
CA MET A 36 7.23 2.49 -5.50
C MET A 36 5.72 2.69 -5.65
N TYR A 37 5.12 2.21 -6.74
CA TYR A 37 3.69 2.28 -6.97
C TYR A 37 2.88 1.51 -5.92
N PHE A 38 3.19 0.24 -5.68
CA PHE A 38 2.43 -0.56 -4.73
C PHE A 38 2.65 -0.15 -3.27
N ASN A 39 3.86 0.29 -2.90
CA ASN A 39 4.10 0.88 -1.57
C ASN A 39 3.32 2.20 -1.40
N ALA A 40 3.25 3.04 -2.43
CA ALA A 40 2.46 4.27 -2.41
C ALA A 40 0.97 3.96 -2.22
N LEU A 41 0.44 2.94 -2.91
CA LEU A 41 -0.92 2.47 -2.70
C LEU A 41 -1.15 1.97 -1.27
N LYS A 42 -0.23 1.18 -0.72
CA LYS A 42 -0.31 0.65 0.66
C LYS A 42 -0.33 1.77 1.70
N THR A 43 0.43 2.85 1.48
CA THR A 43 0.58 3.97 2.42
C THR A 43 -0.59 4.96 2.36
N ARG A 44 -1.28 5.02 1.22
CA ARG A 44 -2.33 5.99 0.97
C ARG A 44 -3.65 5.55 1.58
N ILE A 45 -4.27 6.44 2.35
CA ILE A 45 -5.64 6.27 2.81
C ILE A 45 -6.57 7.00 1.84
N PHE A 46 -7.32 6.26 1.03
CA PHE A 46 -8.28 6.87 0.12
C PHE A 46 -9.47 7.48 0.90
N PRO A 47 -9.97 8.67 0.50
CA PRO A 47 -11.20 9.24 1.05
C PRO A 47 -12.36 8.27 0.88
N LYS A 48 -12.86 7.76 2.00
CA LYS A 48 -13.92 6.74 2.03
C LYS A 48 -14.56 6.76 3.41
N GLN A 49 -15.89 6.71 3.44
CA GLN A 49 -16.66 6.65 4.67
C GLN A 49 -16.28 5.41 5.47
N ARG A 50 -16.01 5.56 6.76
CA ARG A 50 -15.62 4.47 7.66
C ARG A 50 -16.39 4.53 8.96
N ILE A 51 -16.69 3.37 9.54
CA ILE A 51 -17.17 3.25 10.91
C ILE A 51 -16.01 3.62 11.83
N VAL A 52 -16.23 4.61 12.69
CA VAL A 52 -15.22 5.06 13.65
C VAL A 52 -15.40 4.30 14.96
N LEU A 53 -14.33 3.62 15.39
CA LEU A 53 -14.25 2.92 16.66
C LEU A 53 -13.12 3.54 17.49
N ILE A 54 -13.34 3.69 18.80
CA ILE A 54 -12.35 4.23 19.74
C ILE A 54 -12.08 3.15 20.78
N ALA A 55 -10.80 2.90 21.09
CA ALA A 55 -10.42 1.93 22.09
C ALA A 55 -11.04 2.28 23.47
N LYS A 56 -11.45 1.27 24.24
CA LYS A 56 -12.12 1.43 25.54
C LYS A 56 -11.28 2.26 26.53
N ASN A 57 -9.95 2.12 26.47
CA ASN A 57 -9.02 2.83 27.36
C ASN A 57 -8.35 4.04 26.68
N PHE A 58 -8.96 4.58 25.62
CA PHE A 58 -8.40 5.73 24.91
C PHE A 58 -8.40 6.98 25.79
N ILE A 59 -7.21 7.47 26.13
CA ILE A 59 -7.05 8.70 26.88
C ILE A 59 -6.84 9.84 25.89
N GLN A 60 -7.79 10.77 25.86
CA GLN A 60 -7.74 11.97 25.04
C GLN A 60 -7.07 13.13 25.81
N PRO A 61 -5.86 13.57 25.43
CA PRO A 61 -5.24 14.72 26.06
C PRO A 61 -5.99 16.00 25.67
N PRO A 62 -6.39 16.87 26.62
CA PRO A 62 -7.15 18.09 26.30
C PRO A 62 -6.50 18.97 25.23
N LYS A 63 -5.16 19.00 25.21
CA LYS A 63 -4.36 19.72 24.21
C LYS A 63 -4.63 19.30 22.75
N TYR A 64 -5.07 18.06 22.52
CA TYR A 64 -5.23 17.50 21.17
C TYR A 64 -6.69 17.17 20.83
N GLU A 65 -7.64 17.58 21.68
CA GLU A 65 -9.07 17.26 21.53
C GLU A 65 -9.63 17.67 20.16
N GLU A 66 -9.36 18.91 19.74
CA GLU A 66 -9.85 19.41 18.45
C GLU A 66 -9.26 18.64 17.26
N ALA A 67 -7.95 18.38 17.28
CA ALA A 67 -7.27 17.64 16.21
C ALA A 67 -7.79 16.19 16.11
N ILE A 68 -7.96 15.52 17.25
CA ILE A 68 -8.51 14.16 17.32
C ILE A 68 -9.94 14.15 16.77
N GLN A 69 -10.81 15.04 17.25
CA GLN A 69 -12.19 15.10 16.77
C GLN A 69 -12.28 15.38 15.27
N CYS A 70 -11.40 16.24 14.74
CA CYS A 70 -11.35 16.50 13.31
C CYS A 70 -10.97 15.24 12.51
N ILE A 71 -9.95 14.49 12.94
CA ILE A 71 -9.55 13.23 12.28
C ILE A 71 -10.70 12.22 12.30
N LEU A 72 -11.35 12.03 13.45
CA LEU A 72 -12.48 11.10 13.59
C LEU A 72 -13.66 11.50 12.69
N ASN A 73 -14.06 12.77 12.70
CA ASN A 73 -15.13 13.28 11.84
C ASN A 73 -14.81 13.12 10.35
N ARG A 74 -13.56 13.35 9.96
CA ARG A 74 -13.13 13.15 8.56
C ARG A 74 -13.20 11.69 8.16
N ALA A 75 -12.79 10.77 9.03
CA ALA A 75 -12.92 9.33 8.77
C ALA A 75 -14.39 8.92 8.64
N GLU A 76 -15.26 9.41 9.52
CA GLU A 76 -16.70 9.12 9.53
C GLU A 76 -17.42 9.68 8.30
N GLN A 77 -17.01 10.85 7.79
CA GLN A 77 -17.59 11.49 6.60
C GLN A 77 -16.92 11.04 5.29
N GLY A 78 -15.85 10.26 5.38
CA GLY A 78 -15.08 9.82 4.21
C GLY A 78 -14.26 10.91 3.52
N LEU A 79 -13.86 11.93 4.27
CA LEU A 79 -12.98 13.00 3.82
C LEU A 79 -11.52 12.54 3.82
N ASP A 80 -10.67 13.30 3.14
CA ASP A 80 -9.24 12.98 3.01
C ASP A 80 -8.50 13.06 4.36
N LEU A 81 -7.81 11.98 4.75
CA LEU A 81 -7.02 11.94 5.98
C LEU A 81 -5.55 12.31 5.76
N SER A 82 -5.12 12.48 4.50
CA SER A 82 -3.73 12.80 4.15
C SER A 82 -3.16 14.06 4.83
N PRO A 83 -3.95 15.11 5.16
CA PRO A 83 -3.42 16.27 5.88
C PRO A 83 -2.79 15.92 7.23
N TYR A 84 -3.27 14.86 7.88
CA TYR A 84 -2.78 14.42 9.19
C TYR A 84 -1.69 13.35 9.10
N GLN A 85 -1.41 12.82 7.90
CA GLN A 85 -0.31 11.87 7.70
C GLN A 85 1.04 12.59 7.62
N THR A 86 2.13 11.81 7.67
CA THR A 86 3.48 12.36 7.48
C THR A 86 3.68 12.90 6.05
N THR A 87 4.39 14.02 5.89
CA THR A 87 4.83 14.50 4.57
C THR A 87 5.71 13.49 3.82
N ASN A 88 6.29 12.51 4.54
CA ASN A 88 7.05 11.43 3.94
C ASN A 88 6.21 10.53 3.02
N ILE A 89 4.87 10.52 3.12
CA ILE A 89 4.03 9.76 2.17
C ILE A 89 4.17 10.24 0.73
N ARG A 90 4.74 11.45 0.51
CA ARG A 90 5.06 12.01 -0.81
C ARG A 90 6.44 11.63 -1.34
N LYS A 91 7.23 10.91 -0.55
CA LYS A 91 8.59 10.49 -0.91
C LYS A 91 8.59 8.98 -1.12
N LEU A 92 8.74 8.54 -2.37
CA LEU A 92 8.67 7.13 -2.74
C LEU A 92 9.74 6.24 -2.05
N ALA A 93 10.85 6.84 -1.60
CA ALA A 93 11.89 6.15 -0.84
C ALA A 93 11.57 5.96 0.64
N LYS A 94 10.51 6.60 1.17
CA LYS A 94 10.16 6.50 2.60
C LYS A 94 9.18 5.35 2.82
N LYS A 95 9.51 4.53 3.81
CA LYS A 95 8.82 3.29 4.15
C LYS A 95 8.22 3.43 5.54
N ASP A 96 6.95 3.07 5.69
CA ASP A 96 6.28 3.06 6.98
C ASP A 96 6.27 1.62 7.51
N LEU A 97 7.32 1.28 8.26
CA LEU A 97 7.50 -0.08 8.72
C LEU A 97 6.45 -0.49 9.77
N LEU A 98 5.88 0.45 10.52
CA LEU A 98 4.80 0.13 11.46
C LEU A 98 3.53 -0.24 10.68
N LEU A 99 3.22 0.51 9.63
CA LEU A 99 2.12 0.20 8.74
C LEU A 99 2.32 -1.14 8.03
N PHE A 100 3.52 -1.41 7.52
CA PHE A 100 3.80 -2.65 6.78
C PHE A 100 3.78 -3.88 7.69
N ASP A 101 4.22 -3.75 8.95
CA ASP A 101 4.21 -4.84 9.90
C ASP A 101 2.81 -5.06 10.50
N TRP A 102 2.21 -4.04 11.09
CA TRP A 102 1.00 -4.18 11.91
C TRP A 102 -0.25 -3.51 11.34
N GLY A 103 -0.16 -2.87 10.18
CA GLY A 103 -1.31 -2.16 9.58
C GLY A 103 -1.67 -0.86 10.29
N ILE A 104 -0.84 -0.41 11.24
CA ILE A 104 -1.11 0.75 12.07
C ILE A 104 -0.59 2.01 11.38
N HIS A 105 -1.51 2.96 11.17
CA HIS A 105 -1.21 4.30 10.71
C HIS A 105 -0.94 5.22 11.89
N HIS A 106 -0.18 6.29 11.66
CA HIS A 106 0.06 7.33 12.65
C HIS A 106 -0.30 8.71 12.07
N PHE A 107 -1.01 9.50 12.87
CA PHE A 107 -1.51 10.83 12.49
C PHE A 107 -0.94 11.90 13.40
N HIS A 108 -0.43 12.98 12.82
CA HIS A 108 -0.02 14.17 13.54
C HIS A 108 -1.23 14.91 14.11
N LEU A 109 -1.04 15.59 15.23
CA LEU A 109 -2.11 16.23 16.01
C LEU A 109 -1.91 17.74 16.11
N GLY A 110 -1.24 18.34 15.12
CA GLY A 110 -1.09 19.79 15.05
C GLY A 110 -2.39 20.48 14.62
N GLU A 111 -2.41 21.80 14.75
CA GLU A 111 -3.54 22.65 14.32
C GLU A 111 -3.19 23.52 13.11
N ILE A 112 -1.88 23.72 12.86
CA ILE A 112 -1.39 24.61 11.82
C ILE A 112 -1.19 23.82 10.53
N LEU A 113 -1.86 24.23 9.45
CA LEU A 113 -1.58 23.74 8.11
C LEU A 113 -0.25 24.33 7.60
N GLU A 114 0.68 23.46 7.24
CA GLU A 114 1.94 23.80 6.59
C GLU A 114 1.85 23.59 5.06
N ASN A 115 2.99 23.75 4.39
CA ASN A 115 3.12 23.59 2.95
C ASN A 115 2.52 22.26 2.46
N TYR A 116 1.91 22.31 1.28
CA TYR A 116 1.30 21.16 0.60
C TYR A 116 0.10 20.55 1.33
N GLY A 117 -0.52 21.26 2.26
CA GLY A 117 -1.77 20.84 2.90
C GLY A 117 -1.59 19.82 4.03
N PHE A 118 -0.40 19.73 4.61
CA PHE A 118 -0.11 18.85 5.75
C PHE A 118 -0.13 19.64 7.05
N ILE A 119 -0.62 19.01 8.12
CA ILE A 119 -0.60 19.55 9.46
C ILE A 119 0.82 19.52 10.03
N LYS A 120 1.18 20.59 10.75
CA LYS A 120 2.46 20.71 11.46
C LYS A 120 2.70 19.49 12.34
N ARG A 121 3.91 18.94 12.23
CA ARG A 121 4.32 17.75 12.99
C ARG A 121 4.31 18.03 14.50
N THR A 122 3.77 17.06 15.23
CA THR A 122 3.76 17.01 16.69
C THR A 122 4.53 15.79 17.18
N ASP A 123 5.04 15.86 18.41
CA ASP A 123 5.69 14.70 19.06
C ASP A 123 4.67 13.61 19.39
N ASN A 124 3.46 14.00 19.79
CA ASN A 124 2.34 13.08 20.00
C ASN A 124 1.60 12.80 18.69
N LEU A 125 1.19 11.55 18.55
CA LEU A 125 0.56 11.00 17.37
C LEU A 125 -0.65 10.17 17.80
N LEU A 126 -1.70 10.20 16.98
CA LEU A 126 -2.77 9.22 17.04
C LEU A 126 -2.35 7.98 16.25
N PHE A 127 -2.28 6.84 16.93
CA PHE A 127 -2.14 5.54 16.29
C PHE A 127 -3.53 4.98 15.99
N ALA A 128 -3.75 4.55 14.75
CA ALA A 128 -5.02 3.96 14.36
C ALA A 128 -4.84 2.81 13.37
N TYR A 129 -5.71 1.82 13.48
CA TYR A 129 -5.86 0.76 12.49
C TYR A 129 -6.95 1.16 11.50
N VAL A 130 -6.58 1.29 10.22
CA VAL A 130 -7.47 1.80 9.17
C VAL A 130 -7.67 0.73 8.12
N THR A 131 -8.94 0.37 7.90
CA THR A 131 -9.35 -0.57 6.86
C THR A 131 -10.23 0.12 5.83
N ASP A 132 -10.77 -0.65 4.89
CA ASP A 132 -11.75 -0.16 3.92
C ASP A 132 -13.10 0.19 4.52
N THR A 133 -13.39 -0.26 5.74
CA THR A 133 -14.70 -0.09 6.38
C THR A 133 -14.63 0.54 7.76
N HIS A 134 -13.47 0.47 8.43
CA HIS A 134 -13.30 0.93 9.80
C HIS A 134 -12.10 1.88 9.95
N PHE A 135 -12.24 2.84 10.83
CA PHE A 135 -11.16 3.64 11.40
C PHE A 135 -11.15 3.39 12.90
N CYS A 136 -10.12 2.71 13.41
CA CYS A 136 -10.06 2.28 14.80
C CYS A 136 -8.96 3.07 15.53
N ALA A 137 -9.34 4.06 16.33
CA ALA A 137 -8.44 4.89 17.12
C ALA A 137 -7.91 4.11 18.32
N ILE A 138 -6.62 3.74 18.28
CA ILE A 138 -6.00 2.82 19.25
C ILE A 138 -5.56 3.60 20.49
N THR A 139 -4.68 4.58 20.31
CA THR A 139 -4.10 5.33 21.43
C THR A 139 -3.36 6.58 20.94
N ILE A 140 -2.98 7.43 21.88
CA ILE A 140 -2.08 8.57 21.66
C ILE A 140 -0.71 8.20 22.22
N GLY A 141 0.33 8.32 21.39
CA GLY A 141 1.71 8.02 21.80
C GLY A 141 2.70 8.91 21.10
N ASP A 142 3.98 8.59 21.20
CA ASP A 142 5.07 9.31 20.54
C ASP A 142 5.77 8.44 19.48
N HIS A 143 6.77 9.00 18.78
CA HIS A 143 7.57 8.23 17.82
C HIS A 143 8.32 7.03 18.44
N LYS A 144 8.54 7.00 19.76
CA LYS A 144 9.15 5.86 20.45
C LYS A 144 8.15 4.73 20.69
N SER A 145 6.86 4.97 20.49
CA SER A 145 5.79 4.02 20.73
C SER A 145 5.61 2.99 19.59
N PHE A 146 6.28 3.20 18.45
CA PHE A 146 6.10 2.41 17.23
C PHE A 146 6.35 0.91 17.41
N ASN A 147 7.20 0.51 18.36
CA ASN A 147 7.55 -0.89 18.60
C ASN A 147 6.95 -1.43 19.92
N LEU A 148 5.90 -0.79 20.44
CA LEU A 148 5.23 -1.27 21.65
C LEU A 148 4.18 -2.33 21.30
N ILE A 149 4.36 -3.54 21.83
CA ILE A 149 3.40 -4.65 21.68
C ILE A 149 2.03 -4.29 22.26
N SER A 150 1.97 -3.36 23.22
CA SER A 150 0.70 -2.85 23.74
C SER A 150 -0.22 -2.27 22.67
N LEU A 151 0.31 -1.83 21.51
CA LEU A 151 -0.53 -1.43 20.37
C LEU A 151 -1.35 -2.61 19.82
N LEU A 152 -0.74 -3.80 19.72
CA LEU A 152 -1.43 -5.02 19.30
C LEU A 152 -2.38 -5.53 20.37
N GLU A 153 -1.97 -5.51 21.64
CA GLU A 153 -2.83 -5.86 22.78
C GLU A 153 -4.11 -4.99 22.81
N GLU A 154 -3.97 -3.69 22.58
CA GLU A 154 -5.10 -2.76 22.54
C GLU A 154 -6.02 -3.08 21.34
N MET A 155 -5.47 -3.32 20.15
CA MET A 155 -6.29 -3.73 19.00
C MET A 155 -7.01 -5.06 19.24
N HIS A 156 -6.32 -6.06 19.79
CA HIS A 156 -6.86 -7.39 20.04
C HIS A 156 -7.97 -7.37 21.11
N SER A 157 -7.77 -6.68 22.22
CA SER A 157 -8.75 -6.59 23.31
C SER A 157 -10.00 -5.77 22.95
N ASN A 158 -9.88 -4.85 21.98
CA ASN A 158 -10.98 -4.00 21.57
C ASN A 158 -11.76 -4.55 20.38
N TRP A 159 -11.08 -5.10 19.36
CA TRP A 159 -11.68 -5.50 18.09
C TRP A 159 -11.13 -6.84 17.57
N PRO A 160 -11.19 -7.93 18.36
CA PRO A 160 -10.61 -9.22 17.97
C PRO A 160 -11.21 -9.75 16.66
N GLU A 161 -12.49 -9.46 16.39
CA GLU A 161 -13.19 -9.84 15.17
C GLU A 161 -12.55 -9.24 13.90
N LEU A 162 -12.05 -8.00 13.97
CA LEU A 162 -11.37 -7.35 12.85
C LEU A 162 -10.00 -7.97 12.57
N LEU A 163 -9.40 -8.63 13.56
CA LEU A 163 -8.08 -9.22 13.48
C LEU A 163 -8.10 -10.74 13.28
N SER A 164 -9.26 -11.38 13.43
CA SER A 164 -9.45 -12.84 13.44
C SER A 164 -8.71 -13.58 12.31
N LYS A 165 -8.74 -13.05 11.10
CA LYS A 165 -8.08 -13.64 9.91
C LYS A 165 -6.55 -13.68 9.97
N PHE A 166 -5.93 -12.95 10.91
CA PHE A 166 -4.48 -12.88 11.09
C PHE A 166 -3.98 -13.73 12.25
N ILE A 167 -4.90 -14.37 13.00
CA ILE A 167 -4.55 -15.30 14.07
C ILE A 167 -3.91 -16.54 13.45
N LEU A 168 -2.80 -16.96 14.02
CA LEU A 168 -2.14 -18.22 13.67
C LEU A 168 -2.54 -19.29 14.69
N GLU A 169 -3.08 -20.40 14.19
CA GLU A 169 -3.33 -21.61 14.98
C GLU A 169 -2.03 -22.39 15.18
N VAL A 170 -1.12 -21.83 15.96
CA VAL A 170 0.17 -22.43 16.30
C VAL A 170 0.40 -22.36 17.80
N GLU A 171 1.15 -23.31 18.35
CA GLU A 171 1.64 -23.18 19.73
C GLU A 171 2.52 -21.93 19.84
N SER A 172 2.43 -21.24 20.97
CA SER A 172 3.18 -20.00 21.23
C SER A 172 4.66 -20.19 20.87
N CYS A 173 5.18 -19.32 20.00
CA CYS A 173 6.53 -19.42 19.41
C CYS A 173 7.67 -19.11 20.40
N GLY A 174 7.45 -19.28 21.70
CA GLY A 174 8.40 -18.97 22.76
C GLY A 174 8.27 -17.54 23.27
N LYS A 175 9.41 -16.87 23.51
CA LYS A 175 9.44 -15.56 24.17
C LYS A 175 9.07 -14.44 23.21
N THR A 176 8.04 -13.66 23.54
CA THR A 176 7.69 -12.42 22.84
C THR A 176 8.87 -11.43 22.89
N PRO A 177 9.28 -10.84 21.74
CA PRO A 177 10.46 -9.97 21.68
C PRO A 177 10.25 -8.69 22.50
N SER A 178 11.35 -8.14 23.05
CA SER A 178 11.31 -6.81 23.66
C SER A 178 11.02 -5.71 22.62
N LYS A 179 10.63 -4.52 23.08
CA LYS A 179 10.47 -3.32 22.26
C LYS A 179 11.71 -3.03 21.40
N GLU A 180 12.90 -3.18 21.99
CA GLU A 180 14.19 -2.92 21.34
C GLU A 180 14.52 -4.02 20.33
N GLU A 181 14.25 -5.28 20.66
CA GLU A 181 14.40 -6.42 19.75
C GLU A 181 13.50 -6.29 18.53
N LEU A 182 12.22 -5.99 18.75
CA LEU A 182 11.26 -5.75 17.67
C LEU A 182 11.68 -4.56 16.80
N GLY A 183 12.13 -3.47 17.43
CA GLY A 183 12.63 -2.30 16.70
C GLY A 183 13.85 -2.59 15.82
N ARG A 184 14.76 -3.49 16.27
CA ARG A 184 15.89 -3.95 15.45
C ARG A 184 15.44 -4.87 14.33
N ALA A 185 14.58 -5.84 14.63
CA ALA A 185 14.04 -6.78 13.65
C ALA A 185 13.35 -6.05 12.50
N ARG A 186 12.43 -5.14 12.84
CA ARG A 186 11.69 -4.33 11.86
C ARG A 186 12.60 -3.50 10.97
N LYS A 187 13.64 -2.86 11.53
CA LYS A 187 14.64 -2.11 10.76
C LYS A 187 15.48 -3.00 9.83
N ALA A 188 15.68 -4.26 10.19
CA ALA A 188 16.36 -5.26 9.37
C ALA A 188 15.43 -5.91 8.32
N GLY A 189 14.16 -5.50 8.26
CA GLY A 189 13.15 -6.10 7.38
C GLY A 189 12.75 -7.52 7.81
N LEU A 190 12.80 -7.79 9.11
CA LEU A 190 12.34 -9.04 9.72
C LEU A 190 11.06 -8.77 10.52
N GLN A 191 10.15 -9.73 10.48
CA GLN A 191 8.87 -9.70 11.19
C GLN A 191 8.78 -10.90 12.13
N PRO A 192 8.93 -10.68 13.46
CA PRO A 192 8.68 -11.75 14.41
C PRO A 192 7.19 -12.08 14.46
N ILE A 193 6.88 -13.36 14.65
CA ILE A 193 5.56 -13.79 15.11
C ILE A 193 5.38 -13.28 16.55
N ILE A 194 4.24 -12.67 16.84
CA ILE A 194 3.96 -12.07 18.15
C ILE A 194 2.89 -12.88 18.85
N THR A 195 3.21 -13.44 20.01
CA THR A 195 2.23 -13.95 20.96
C THR A 195 1.89 -12.87 21.98
N LEU A 196 0.59 -12.62 22.16
CA LEU A 196 0.03 -11.67 23.12
C LEU A 196 -0.14 -12.29 24.50
N SER A 197 -0.57 -11.48 25.46
CA SER A 197 -0.73 -11.85 26.86
C SER A 197 -1.78 -12.94 27.14
N ASP A 198 -2.72 -13.15 26.22
CA ASP A 198 -3.77 -14.18 26.29
C ASP A 198 -3.43 -15.45 25.49
N ASP A 199 -2.16 -15.60 25.10
CA ASP A 199 -1.63 -16.65 24.23
C ASP A 199 -2.13 -16.61 22.76
N THR A 200 -2.86 -15.56 22.35
CA THR A 200 -3.19 -15.36 20.93
C THR A 200 -1.94 -14.99 20.14
N THR A 201 -1.66 -15.73 19.06
CA THR A 201 -0.51 -15.51 18.19
C THR A 201 -0.91 -14.86 16.86
N TYR A 202 -0.20 -13.79 16.47
CA TYR A 202 -0.40 -13.06 15.23
C TYR A 202 0.79 -13.17 14.28
N PHE A 203 0.50 -13.42 13.01
CA PHE A 203 1.37 -13.03 11.91
C PHE A 203 1.21 -11.51 11.65
N PRO A 204 2.20 -10.81 11.06
CA PRO A 204 2.09 -9.39 10.71
C PRO A 204 0.76 -9.00 10.06
N ILE A 205 -0.08 -8.30 10.83
CA ILE A 205 -1.41 -7.82 10.44
C ILE A 205 -1.34 -6.90 9.20
N GLY A 206 -0.22 -6.20 9.04
CA GLY A 206 0.07 -5.32 7.91
C GLY A 206 0.54 -6.04 6.64
N GLY A 207 0.77 -7.36 6.68
CA GLY A 207 1.30 -8.18 5.59
C GLY A 207 2.81 -8.45 5.69
N GLY A 208 3.53 -7.68 6.50
CA GLY A 208 4.94 -7.85 6.78
C GLY A 208 5.87 -7.05 5.86
N ILE A 209 7.16 -7.19 6.11
CA ILE A 209 8.23 -6.40 5.51
C ILE A 209 9.22 -7.33 4.80
N GLN A 210 9.82 -6.87 3.72
CA GLN A 210 10.90 -7.58 3.03
C GLN A 210 12.25 -7.06 3.52
N THR A 211 13.34 -7.80 3.32
CA THR A 211 14.69 -7.35 3.75
C THR A 211 15.16 -6.08 3.03
N SER A 212 14.58 -5.75 1.87
CA SER A 212 14.74 -4.45 1.22
C SER A 212 14.04 -3.29 1.96
N GLY A 213 13.16 -3.61 2.91
CA GLY A 213 12.25 -2.73 3.65
C GLY A 213 10.89 -2.54 2.97
N ASP A 214 10.67 -3.07 1.77
CA ASP A 214 9.40 -2.92 1.05
C ASP A 214 8.29 -3.73 1.73
N SER A 215 7.04 -3.31 1.53
CA SER A 215 5.90 -4.10 1.98
C SER A 215 5.88 -5.45 1.27
N SER A 216 5.65 -6.54 2.01
CA SER A 216 5.46 -7.86 1.40
C SER A 216 4.29 -7.87 0.43
N ASP A 217 3.19 -7.17 0.76
CA ASP A 217 2.04 -7.01 -0.15
C ASP A 217 2.45 -6.33 -1.46
N ALA A 218 3.35 -5.33 -1.41
CA ALA A 218 3.82 -4.65 -2.61
C ALA A 218 4.64 -5.59 -3.51
N VAL A 219 5.51 -6.40 -2.93
CA VAL A 219 6.29 -7.41 -3.66
C VAL A 219 5.39 -8.50 -4.24
N MET A 220 4.38 -8.95 -3.48
CA MET A 220 3.42 -9.94 -3.95
C MET A 220 2.61 -9.43 -5.14
N HIS A 221 2.08 -8.21 -5.07
CA HIS A 221 1.36 -7.60 -6.20
C HIS A 221 2.25 -7.44 -7.43
N MET A 222 3.48 -6.94 -7.26
CA MET A 222 4.45 -6.83 -8.34
C MET A 222 4.70 -8.18 -9.03
N ASN A 223 4.96 -9.24 -8.25
CA ASN A 223 5.20 -10.58 -8.81
C ASN A 223 3.95 -11.13 -9.52
N HIS A 224 2.77 -10.93 -8.94
CA HIS A 224 1.51 -11.35 -9.53
C HIS A 224 1.28 -10.68 -10.89
N PHE A 225 1.36 -9.35 -10.96
CA PHE A 225 1.17 -8.61 -12.21
C PHE A 225 2.22 -8.98 -13.26
N ARG A 226 3.49 -9.10 -12.89
CA ARG A 226 4.54 -9.55 -13.83
C ARG A 226 4.25 -10.92 -14.44
N ASN A 227 3.76 -11.86 -13.61
CA ASN A 227 3.39 -13.18 -14.09
C ASN A 227 2.18 -13.12 -15.02
N GLU A 228 1.17 -12.31 -14.69
CA GLU A 228 0.03 -12.08 -15.57
C GLU A 228 0.47 -11.48 -16.91
N LEU A 229 1.31 -10.44 -16.91
CA LEU A 229 1.82 -9.82 -18.14
C LEU A 229 2.53 -10.84 -19.03
N LYS A 230 3.41 -11.67 -18.46
CA LYS A 230 4.09 -12.75 -19.21
C LYS A 230 3.12 -13.75 -19.80
N GLN A 231 2.10 -14.15 -19.02
CA GLN A 231 1.07 -15.07 -19.50
C GLN A 231 0.30 -14.44 -20.67
N ARG A 232 -0.13 -13.18 -20.55
CA ARG A 232 -0.85 -12.45 -21.61
C ARG A 232 -0.01 -12.29 -22.87
N GLU A 233 1.28 -11.99 -22.73
CA GLU A 233 2.18 -11.96 -23.89
C GLU A 233 2.29 -13.33 -24.57
N SER A 234 2.40 -14.42 -23.79
CA SER A 234 2.40 -15.78 -24.35
C SER A 234 1.11 -16.07 -25.10
N GLU A 235 -0.04 -15.78 -24.50
CA GLU A 235 -1.36 -15.98 -25.12
C GLU A 235 -1.46 -15.25 -26.46
N VAL A 236 -0.93 -14.02 -26.57
CA VAL A 236 -0.94 -13.27 -27.83
C VAL A 236 0.03 -13.87 -28.85
N ARG A 237 1.22 -14.30 -28.42
CA ARG A 237 2.21 -14.95 -29.30
C ARG A 237 1.70 -16.27 -29.85
N ASP A 238 1.10 -17.11 -29.01
CA ASP A 238 0.53 -18.40 -29.40
C ASP A 238 -0.62 -18.23 -30.42
N ASN A 239 -1.27 -17.07 -30.42
CA ASN A 239 -2.34 -16.72 -31.34
C ASN A 239 -1.90 -15.75 -32.47
N GLU A 240 -0.59 -15.56 -32.72
CA GLU A 240 -0.06 -14.59 -33.70
C GLU A 240 -0.74 -14.69 -35.07
N SER A 241 -0.92 -15.92 -35.56
CA SER A 241 -1.56 -16.17 -36.85
C SER A 241 -3.00 -15.62 -36.92
N SER A 242 -3.74 -15.64 -35.81
CA SER A 242 -5.10 -15.11 -35.74
C SER A 242 -5.10 -13.59 -35.82
N TYR A 243 -4.17 -12.93 -35.10
CA TYR A 243 -4.00 -11.48 -35.15
C TYR A 243 -3.57 -11.00 -36.54
N LEU A 244 -2.60 -11.68 -37.17
CA LEU A 244 -2.16 -11.35 -38.54
C LEU A 244 -3.30 -11.52 -39.57
N LYS A 245 -4.07 -12.61 -39.49
CA LYS A 245 -5.25 -12.82 -40.36
C LYS A 245 -6.28 -11.72 -40.18
N THR A 246 -6.52 -11.30 -38.94
CA THR A 246 -7.46 -10.22 -38.63
C THR A 246 -6.96 -8.88 -39.16
N ALA A 247 -5.66 -8.57 -39.03
CA ALA A 247 -5.06 -7.38 -39.60
C ALA A 247 -5.18 -7.34 -41.14
N MET A 248 -4.87 -8.45 -41.82
CA MET A 248 -5.03 -8.55 -43.29
C MET A 248 -6.48 -8.32 -43.73
N LYS A 249 -7.47 -8.85 -42.99
CA LYS A 249 -8.90 -8.57 -43.25
C LYS A 249 -9.26 -7.08 -43.09
N ASN A 250 -8.52 -6.36 -42.26
CA ASN A 250 -8.69 -4.91 -42.06
C ASN A 250 -7.81 -4.07 -43.00
N GLY A 251 -7.27 -4.67 -44.08
CA GLY A 251 -6.56 -3.94 -45.14
C GLY A 251 -5.05 -3.82 -44.98
N TRP A 252 -4.46 -4.44 -43.94
CA TRP A 252 -3.01 -4.39 -43.72
C TRP A 252 -2.29 -5.30 -44.72
N GLN A 253 -1.15 -4.83 -45.23
CA GLN A 253 -0.38 -5.48 -46.29
C GLN A 253 0.60 -6.52 -45.75
N PRO A 254 0.87 -7.62 -46.50
CA PRO A 254 1.93 -8.57 -46.17
C PRO A 254 3.30 -7.88 -46.01
N GLY A 255 4.05 -8.25 -44.97
CA GLY A 255 5.36 -7.66 -44.65
C GLY A 255 5.31 -6.49 -43.67
N GLN A 256 4.14 -5.93 -43.36
CA GLN A 256 3.99 -4.92 -42.30
C GLN A 256 4.19 -5.55 -40.91
N ARG A 257 4.78 -4.77 -39.98
CA ARG A 257 4.90 -5.19 -38.59
C ARG A 257 3.68 -4.75 -37.79
N ILE A 258 3.14 -5.67 -37.01
CA ILE A 258 2.10 -5.40 -36.02
C ILE A 258 2.77 -5.15 -34.68
N GLN A 259 2.45 -4.04 -34.03
CA GLN A 259 2.75 -3.83 -32.61
C GLN A 259 1.45 -3.94 -31.80
N ILE A 260 1.49 -4.73 -30.73
CA ILE A 260 0.35 -4.90 -29.83
C ILE A 260 0.73 -4.27 -28.49
N HIS A 261 -0.11 -3.33 -28.05
CA HIS A 261 0.05 -2.63 -26.78
C HIS A 261 -0.95 -3.11 -25.74
N LEU A 262 -0.49 -3.13 -24.50
CA LEU A 262 -1.34 -3.28 -23.33
C LEU A 262 -2.00 -1.94 -22.98
N VAL A 263 -3.32 -1.96 -22.79
CA VAL A 263 -4.11 -0.77 -22.46
C VAL A 263 -4.96 -1.00 -21.22
N PHE A 264 -4.92 -0.04 -20.31
CA PHE A 264 -5.64 -0.07 -19.04
C PHE A 264 -6.97 0.69 -19.18
N ASP A 265 -8.10 -0.01 -19.00
CA ASP A 265 -9.42 0.62 -18.98
C ASP A 265 -9.63 1.33 -17.64
N LYS A 266 -10.10 2.59 -17.69
CA LYS A 266 -10.39 3.39 -16.50
C LYS A 266 -11.64 2.91 -15.75
N ASN A 267 -12.54 2.19 -16.41
CA ASN A 267 -13.85 1.81 -15.90
C ASN A 267 -14.04 0.29 -15.74
N ASN A 268 -13.04 -0.51 -16.14
CA ASN A 268 -13.13 -1.96 -16.12
C ASN A 268 -11.77 -2.54 -15.69
N PRO A 269 -11.69 -3.34 -14.60
CA PRO A 269 -10.42 -3.88 -14.12
C PRO A 269 -9.77 -4.92 -15.06
N PHE A 270 -10.41 -5.30 -16.18
CA PHE A 270 -9.80 -6.19 -17.15
C PHE A 270 -8.82 -5.46 -18.09
N LEU A 271 -7.63 -6.04 -18.27
CA LEU A 271 -6.63 -5.63 -19.26
C LEU A 271 -7.24 -5.68 -20.67
N LYS A 272 -7.16 -4.58 -21.43
CA LYS A 272 -7.55 -4.53 -22.84
C LYS A 272 -6.30 -4.46 -23.71
N PHE A 273 -6.39 -4.95 -24.94
CA PHE A 273 -5.32 -4.85 -25.93
C PHE A 273 -5.69 -3.86 -27.02
N GLN A 274 -4.73 -3.07 -27.48
CA GLN A 274 -4.87 -2.25 -28.68
C GLN A 274 -3.74 -2.59 -29.66
N CYS A 275 -4.11 -2.80 -30.93
CA CYS A 275 -3.16 -3.11 -32.00
C CYS A 275 -2.90 -1.86 -32.82
N PHE A 276 -1.63 -1.58 -33.08
CA PHE A 276 -1.19 -0.46 -33.89
C PHE A 276 -0.35 -0.98 -35.07
N GLN A 277 -0.51 -0.33 -36.22
CA GLN A 277 0.28 -0.58 -37.41
C GLN A 277 1.60 0.18 -37.28
N LEU A 278 2.72 -0.51 -37.50
CA LEU A 278 4.02 0.14 -37.66
C LEU A 278 4.41 0.12 -39.13
N ASP A 279 4.39 1.29 -39.76
CA ASP A 279 5.00 1.49 -41.06
C ASP A 279 6.48 1.84 -40.85
N TRP A 280 7.40 1.14 -41.53
CA TRP A 280 8.80 1.55 -41.57
C TRP A 280 8.98 2.60 -42.66
N SER A 281 9.69 3.69 -42.33
CA SER A 281 10.41 4.54 -43.27
C SER A 281 11.73 3.91 -43.69
#